data_AF-A0A2D4WSE8-F1
#
_entry.id   AF-A0A2D4WSE8-F1
#
_cell.length_a   1.000
_cell.length_b   1.000
_cell.length_c   1.000
_cell.angle_alpha   90.00
_cell.angle_beta   90.00
_cell.angle_gamma   90.00
#
_symmetry.space_group_name_H-M   'P 1'
#
loop_
_entity.id
_entity.type
_entity.pdbx_description
1 polymer ?
#
loop_
_entity_poly.entity_id
_entity_poly.type
_entity_poly.pdbx_seq_one_letter_code
_entity_poly.pdbx_strand_id
1 'polypeptide(L)'
;MAEHEDDIQIEQSYWLTSRRPLEMLVFLAPFILLYEICLVFVLRNDQGTITNRAHEWLGRYFDFAIPEEVGLSFTSLVIVVVLLLWHVLGRHSWRPAWGTVGLMVIESALLAIPLVVLSRFVHELLPMVGQNEPILGSLGPMGLIAISIGAGLYEELLFRMLLFFLVHTLVVDLLRFSSLIGTLLAIVLSAVLFALYHPPAGPEATYTTARAFFYISAGLFFGVVYVFRGFGIVVAVHAFYDLVTLFAPD
;
A
#
# COMPACT_ATOMS: atom_id res chain seq x y z
N MET A 1 -19.01 -15.74 -30.49
CA MET A 1 -17.59 -16.19 -30.54
C MET A 1 -16.67 -15.00 -30.70
N ALA A 2 -16.84 -14.16 -31.73
CA ALA A 2 -16.06 -12.91 -31.89
C ALA A 2 -16.20 -11.91 -30.72
N GLU A 3 -17.43 -11.69 -30.23
CA GLU A 3 -17.68 -10.78 -29.09
C GLU A 3 -16.98 -11.23 -27.79
N HIS A 4 -16.80 -12.55 -27.61
CA HIS A 4 -16.10 -13.12 -26.45
C HIS A 4 -14.58 -13.05 -26.61
N GLU A 5 -14.06 -13.15 -27.84
CA GLU A 5 -12.63 -12.98 -28.13
C GLU A 5 -12.19 -11.52 -27.97
N ASP A 6 -13.01 -10.56 -28.39
CA ASP A 6 -12.76 -9.12 -28.20
C ASP A 6 -12.73 -8.75 -26.71
N ASP A 7 -13.67 -9.27 -25.91
CA ASP A 7 -13.73 -9.02 -24.47
C ASP A 7 -12.48 -9.56 -23.75
N ILE A 8 -12.03 -10.78 -24.10
CA ILE A 8 -10.80 -11.37 -23.55
C ILE A 8 -9.57 -10.53 -23.93
N GLN A 9 -9.50 -9.99 -25.14
CA GLN A 9 -8.39 -9.14 -25.57
C GLN A 9 -8.38 -7.79 -24.83
N ILE A 10 -9.56 -7.19 -24.62
CA ILE A 10 -9.72 -5.95 -23.87
C ILE A 10 -9.33 -6.16 -22.40
N GLU A 11 -9.78 -7.25 -21.79
CA GLU A 11 -9.40 -7.61 -20.43
C GLU A 11 -7.88 -7.76 -20.33
N GLN A 12 -7.26 -8.64 -21.12
CA GLN A 12 -5.80 -8.84 -21.10
C GLN A 12 -5.02 -7.55 -21.32
N SER A 13 -5.54 -6.64 -22.14
CA SER A 13 -4.99 -5.30 -22.33
C SER A 13 -5.06 -4.45 -21.06
N TYR A 14 -6.19 -4.45 -20.34
CA TYR A 14 -6.35 -3.72 -19.08
C TYR A 14 -5.43 -4.26 -17.96
N TRP A 15 -5.41 -5.58 -17.75
CA TRP A 15 -4.57 -6.22 -16.72
C TRP A 15 -3.08 -5.89 -16.92
N LEU A 16 -2.61 -5.90 -18.17
CA LEU A 16 -1.22 -5.58 -18.47
C LEU A 16 -0.94 -4.07 -18.38
N THR A 17 -1.87 -3.23 -18.85
CA THR A 17 -1.69 -1.78 -18.92
C THR A 17 -1.73 -1.13 -17.54
N SER A 18 -2.63 -1.57 -16.65
CA SER A 18 -2.69 -1.09 -15.25
C SER A 18 -1.42 -1.38 -14.45
N ARG A 19 -0.61 -2.35 -14.90
CA ARG A 19 0.65 -2.76 -14.27
C ARG A 19 1.89 -2.05 -14.83
N ARG A 20 1.71 -1.11 -15.76
CA ARG A 20 2.83 -0.33 -16.30
C ARG A 20 3.16 0.84 -15.37
N PRO A 21 4.46 1.21 -15.26
CA PRO A 21 4.90 2.20 -14.29
C PRO A 21 4.34 3.60 -14.53
N LEU A 22 4.04 3.98 -15.77
CA LEU A 22 3.45 5.30 -16.06
C LEU A 22 2.01 5.37 -15.58
N GLU A 23 1.22 4.33 -15.85
CA GLU A 23 -0.17 4.21 -15.42
C GLU A 23 -0.26 4.18 -13.89
N MET A 24 0.63 3.41 -13.23
CA MET A 24 0.75 3.44 -11.77
C MET A 24 1.11 4.83 -11.25
N LEU A 25 2.10 5.50 -11.86
CA LEU A 25 2.55 6.82 -11.41
C LEU A 25 1.45 7.88 -11.58
N VAL A 26 0.77 7.89 -12.73
CA VAL A 26 -0.33 8.83 -12.99
C VAL A 26 -1.51 8.56 -12.06
N PHE A 27 -1.82 7.29 -11.80
CA PHE A 27 -2.86 6.89 -10.85
C PHE A 27 -2.54 7.30 -9.41
N LEU A 28 -1.28 7.14 -8.98
CA LEU A 28 -0.84 7.48 -7.62
C LEU A 28 -0.46 8.96 -7.44
N ALA A 29 -0.25 9.71 -8.52
CA ALA A 29 0.08 11.13 -8.44
C ALA A 29 -0.87 11.95 -7.55
N PRO A 30 -2.21 11.86 -7.67
CA PRO A 30 -3.10 12.58 -6.77
C PRO A 30 -2.99 12.14 -5.30
N PHE A 31 -2.69 10.87 -5.04
CA PHE A 31 -2.49 10.33 -3.68
C PHE A 31 -1.21 10.91 -3.07
N ILE A 32 -0.11 10.87 -3.82
CA ILE A 32 1.19 11.42 -3.41
C ILE A 32 1.07 12.92 -3.15
N LEU A 33 0.48 13.68 -4.07
CA LEU A 33 0.32 15.13 -3.92
C LEU A 33 -0.54 15.49 -2.71
N LEU A 34 -1.67 14.80 -2.52
CA LEU A 34 -2.54 15.04 -1.37
C LEU A 34 -1.83 14.70 -0.05
N TYR A 35 -1.11 13.57 0.00
CA TYR A 35 -0.32 13.20 1.16
C TYR A 35 0.73 14.26 1.49
N GLU A 36 1.52 14.71 0.51
CA GLU A 36 2.57 15.71 0.70
C GLU A 36 2.02 17.08 1.16
N ILE A 37 0.89 17.52 0.59
CA ILE A 37 0.22 18.74 1.03
C ILE A 37 -0.21 18.59 2.49
N CYS A 38 -0.88 17.48 2.83
CA CYS A 38 -1.30 17.23 4.21
C CYS A 38 -0.12 17.04 5.15
N LEU A 39 1.00 16.48 4.70
CA LEU A 39 2.21 16.29 5.49
C LEU A 39 2.74 17.63 6.01
N VAL A 40 2.73 18.65 5.15
CA VAL A 40 3.22 20.00 5.48
C VAL A 40 2.19 20.81 6.28
N PHE A 41 0.91 20.75 5.90
CA PHE A 41 -0.10 21.69 6.42
C PHE A 41 -1.05 21.12 7.47
N VAL A 42 -1.17 19.79 7.59
CA VAL A 42 -2.18 19.12 8.43
C VAL A 42 -1.55 18.22 9.47
N LEU A 43 -0.56 17.44 9.06
CA LEU A 43 0.07 16.41 9.90
C LEU A 43 1.25 16.94 10.71
N ARG A 44 1.75 18.14 10.40
CA ARG A 44 2.83 18.81 11.13
C ARG A 44 2.25 19.73 12.21
N ASN A 45 2.74 19.59 13.43
CA ASN A 45 2.40 20.43 14.57
C ASN A 45 3.66 20.79 15.39
N ASP A 46 3.48 21.54 16.48
CA ASP A 46 4.58 22.01 17.35
C ASP A 46 5.38 20.87 18.01
N GLN A 47 4.83 19.65 18.06
CA GLN A 47 5.47 18.47 18.64
C GLN A 47 6.12 17.54 17.60
N GLY A 48 5.98 17.84 16.30
CA GLY A 48 6.56 17.06 15.22
C GLY A 48 5.55 16.79 14.10
N THR A 49 5.85 15.78 13.28
CA THR A 49 4.99 15.35 12.17
C THR A 49 4.37 14.00 12.48
N ILE A 50 3.05 13.91 12.42
CA ILE A 50 2.30 12.66 12.57
C ILE A 50 2.33 11.92 11.25
N THR A 51 3.03 10.81 11.18
CA THR A 51 3.12 9.97 9.97
C THR A 51 2.88 8.51 10.29
N ASN A 52 2.73 7.67 9.27
CA ASN A 52 2.74 6.24 9.45
C ASN A 52 4.18 5.75 9.68
N ARG A 53 4.34 4.68 10.47
CA ARG A 53 5.68 4.16 10.84
C ARG A 53 6.53 3.78 9.63
N ALA A 54 5.90 3.30 8.55
CA ALA A 54 6.60 3.02 7.29
C ALA A 54 7.26 4.27 6.68
N HIS A 55 6.59 5.43 6.70
CA HIS A 55 7.19 6.69 6.27
C HIS A 55 8.37 7.08 7.16
N GLU A 56 8.22 6.99 8.49
CA GLU A 56 9.31 7.29 9.42
C GLU A 56 10.52 6.37 9.22
N TRP A 57 10.29 5.07 9.02
CA TRP A 57 11.36 4.09 8.82
C TRP A 57 12.14 4.36 7.54
N LEU A 58 11.42 4.67 6.46
CA LEU A 58 12.06 5.06 5.20
C LEU A 58 12.86 6.35 5.38
N GLY A 59 12.28 7.39 5.98
CA GLY A 59 12.99 8.65 6.25
C GLY A 59 14.28 8.41 7.06
N ARG A 60 14.17 7.75 8.22
CA ARG A 60 15.30 7.49 9.13
C ARG A 60 16.44 6.72 8.49
N TYR A 61 16.15 5.81 7.57
CA TYR A 61 17.20 5.04 6.89
C TYR A 61 18.05 5.94 5.97
N PHE A 62 17.51 7.03 5.46
CA PHE A 62 18.20 7.95 4.56
C PHE A 62 18.57 9.29 5.20
N ASP A 63 18.25 9.52 6.48
CA ASP A 63 18.62 10.73 7.25
C ASP A 63 20.13 11.06 7.17
N PHE A 64 20.99 10.05 7.03
CA PHE A 64 22.44 10.26 6.92
C PHE A 64 22.89 10.91 5.60
N ALA A 65 22.04 10.87 4.57
CA ALA A 65 22.38 11.26 3.20
C ALA A 65 21.52 12.41 2.66
N ILE A 66 20.45 12.79 3.37
CA ILE A 66 19.47 13.76 2.87
C ILE A 66 19.50 15.03 3.74
N PRO A 67 19.55 16.22 3.12
CA PRO A 67 19.36 17.48 3.82
C PRO A 67 18.01 17.51 4.57
N GLU A 68 17.98 18.06 5.78
CA GLU A 68 16.76 18.16 6.61
C GLU A 68 15.57 18.81 5.86
N GLU A 69 15.88 19.73 4.94
CA GLU A 69 14.92 20.46 4.10
C GLU A 69 14.16 19.54 3.12
N VAL A 70 14.76 18.41 2.72
CA VAL A 70 14.21 17.46 1.75
C VAL A 70 13.73 16.17 2.45
N GLY A 71 14.21 15.89 3.66
CA GLY A 71 13.95 14.64 4.38
C GLY A 71 12.46 14.31 4.56
N LEU A 72 11.61 15.33 4.75
CA LEU A 72 10.17 15.13 4.95
C LEU A 72 9.45 14.59 3.69
N SER A 73 9.73 15.17 2.52
CA SER A 73 9.10 14.79 1.25
C SER A 73 9.86 13.69 0.50
N PHE A 74 11.04 13.29 1.00
CA PHE A 74 11.90 12.33 0.33
C PHE A 74 11.21 10.99 0.09
N THR A 75 10.41 10.53 1.06
CA THR A 75 9.75 9.21 0.95
C THR A 75 8.78 9.15 -0.23
N SER A 76 8.01 10.23 -0.48
CA SER A 76 7.19 10.32 -1.70
C SER A 76 8.02 10.38 -2.97
N LEU A 77 9.14 11.11 -2.94
CA LEU A 77 10.04 11.21 -4.07
C LEU A 77 10.61 9.84 -4.46
N VAL A 78 10.88 8.95 -3.50
CA VAL A 78 11.32 7.57 -3.77
C VAL A 78 10.33 6.84 -4.67
N ILE A 79 9.02 6.93 -4.40
CA ILE A 79 7.98 6.29 -5.23
C ILE A 79 8.03 6.83 -6.66
N VAL A 80 8.06 8.15 -6.81
CA VAL A 80 8.12 8.82 -8.11
C VAL A 80 9.37 8.42 -8.88
N VAL A 81 10.54 8.47 -8.24
CA VAL A 81 11.83 8.13 -8.84
C VAL A 81 11.88 6.66 -9.25
N VAL A 82 11.46 5.75 -8.39
CA VAL A 82 11.47 4.31 -8.70
C VAL A 82 10.56 4.00 -9.90
N LEU A 83 9.34 4.55 -9.93
CA LEU A 83 8.42 4.33 -11.04
C LEU A 83 8.90 4.99 -12.33
N LEU A 84 9.46 6.21 -12.27
CA LEU A 84 10.02 6.88 -13.44
C LEU A 84 11.26 6.16 -13.99
N LEU A 85 12.16 5.71 -13.11
CA LEU A 85 13.34 4.94 -13.52
C LEU A 85 12.90 3.63 -14.16
N TRP A 86 11.94 2.91 -13.56
CA TRP A 86 11.37 1.72 -14.18
C TRP A 86 10.76 2.03 -15.55
N HIS A 87 10.00 3.12 -15.68
CA HIS A 87 9.41 3.55 -16.94
C HIS A 87 10.46 3.80 -18.03
N VAL A 88 11.50 4.57 -17.71
CA VAL A 88 12.58 4.94 -18.62
C VAL A 88 13.42 3.73 -19.02
N LEU A 89 13.82 2.91 -18.06
CA LEU A 89 14.60 1.69 -18.31
C LEU A 89 13.80 0.65 -19.10
N GLY A 90 12.49 0.57 -18.85
CA GLY A 90 11.55 -0.28 -19.60
C GLY A 90 11.20 0.25 -20.99
N ARG A 91 11.64 1.47 -21.35
CA ARG A 91 11.38 2.13 -22.65
C ARG A 91 9.89 2.12 -23.04
N HIS A 92 9.01 2.29 -22.07
CA HIS A 92 7.58 2.33 -22.31
C HIS A 92 7.16 3.67 -22.95
N SER A 93 5.97 3.71 -23.55
CA SER A 93 5.45 4.93 -24.18
C SER A 93 4.99 5.96 -23.14
N TRP A 94 5.29 7.24 -23.35
CA TRP A 94 4.87 8.38 -22.53
C TRP A 94 3.40 8.81 -22.76
N ARG A 95 2.52 7.86 -23.09
CA ARG A 95 1.11 8.12 -23.37
C ARG A 95 0.24 7.32 -22.40
N PRO A 96 -0.21 7.92 -21.28
CA PRO A 96 -1.01 7.20 -20.32
C PRO A 96 -2.37 6.83 -20.91
N ALA A 97 -2.80 5.60 -20.66
CA ALA A 97 -4.14 5.14 -20.99
C ALA A 97 -5.14 5.65 -19.94
N TRP A 98 -5.69 6.85 -20.12
CA TRP A 98 -6.60 7.49 -19.15
C TRP A 98 -7.82 6.64 -18.78
N GLY A 99 -8.36 5.86 -19.73
CA GLY A 99 -9.45 4.93 -19.45
C GLY A 99 -9.06 3.84 -18.44
N THR A 100 -7.84 3.29 -18.55
CA THR A 100 -7.28 2.34 -17.59
C THR A 100 -7.13 2.98 -16.21
N VAL A 101 -6.60 4.20 -16.12
CA VAL A 101 -6.43 4.92 -14.84
C VAL A 101 -7.78 5.12 -14.14
N GLY A 102 -8.84 5.44 -14.88
CA GLY A 102 -10.20 5.54 -14.32
C GLY A 102 -10.72 4.21 -13.78
N LEU A 103 -10.53 3.11 -14.52
CA LEU A 103 -10.95 1.77 -14.08
C LEU A 103 -10.18 1.28 -12.84
N MET A 104 -8.92 1.68 -12.68
CA MET A 104 -8.12 1.34 -11.50
C MET A 104 -8.75 1.88 -10.20
N VAL A 105 -9.43 3.05 -10.24
CA VAL A 105 -10.15 3.59 -9.08
C VAL A 105 -11.29 2.65 -8.67
N ILE A 106 -12.12 2.26 -9.63
CA ILE A 106 -13.29 1.41 -9.41
C ILE A 106 -12.84 0.04 -8.91
N GLU A 107 -11.86 -0.56 -9.57
CA GLU A 107 -11.31 -1.85 -9.17
C GLU A 107 -10.74 -1.80 -7.75
N SER A 108 -9.98 -0.76 -7.41
CA SER A 108 -9.40 -0.63 -6.06
C SER A 108 -10.48 -0.48 -4.99
N ALA A 109 -11.56 0.27 -5.28
CA ALA A 109 -12.68 0.42 -4.35
C ALA A 109 -13.42 -0.91 -4.12
N LEU A 110 -13.64 -1.69 -5.19
CA LEU A 110 -14.27 -3.01 -5.09
C LEU A 110 -13.39 -4.02 -4.34
N LEU A 111 -12.07 -4.00 -4.60
CA LEU A 111 -11.10 -4.87 -3.94
C LEU A 111 -10.86 -4.49 -2.46
N ALA A 112 -11.26 -3.30 -2.00
CA ALA A 112 -11.23 -2.97 -0.58
C ALA A 112 -12.36 -3.65 0.21
N ILE A 113 -13.49 -3.99 -0.44
CA ILE A 113 -14.68 -4.55 0.22
C ILE A 113 -14.37 -5.84 1.00
N PRO A 114 -13.64 -6.85 0.46
CA PRO A 114 -13.28 -8.06 1.22
C PRO A 114 -12.54 -7.77 2.53
N LEU A 115 -11.67 -6.75 2.55
CA LEU A 115 -10.94 -6.37 3.76
C LEU A 115 -11.85 -5.69 4.79
N VAL A 116 -12.76 -4.83 4.33
CA VAL A 116 -13.76 -4.22 5.21
C VAL A 116 -14.62 -5.31 5.86
N VAL A 117 -15.12 -6.26 5.06
CA VAL A 117 -15.91 -7.40 5.58
C VAL A 117 -15.10 -8.24 6.56
N LEU A 118 -13.84 -8.54 6.23
CA LEU A 118 -12.94 -9.29 7.11
C LEU A 118 -12.70 -8.55 8.45
N SER A 119 -12.47 -7.24 8.38
CA SER A 119 -12.26 -6.39 9.55
C SER A 119 -13.47 -6.47 10.50
N ARG A 120 -14.67 -6.28 9.96
CA ARG A 120 -15.94 -6.36 10.71
C ARG A 120 -16.15 -7.74 11.33
N PHE A 121 -15.93 -8.79 10.53
CA PHE A 121 -16.06 -10.17 10.99
C PHE A 121 -15.11 -10.48 12.16
N VAL A 122 -13.85 -10.02 12.09
CA VAL A 122 -12.88 -10.21 13.18
C VAL A 122 -13.29 -9.42 14.42
N HIS A 123 -13.76 -8.17 14.26
CA HIS A 123 -14.25 -7.35 15.37
C HIS A 123 -15.46 -7.96 16.08
N GLU A 124 -16.41 -8.54 15.35
CA GLU A 124 -17.61 -9.19 15.91
C GLU A 124 -17.28 -10.50 16.65
N LEU A 125 -16.38 -11.32 16.08
CA LEU A 125 -16.12 -12.66 16.59
C LEU A 125 -15.15 -12.68 17.78
N LEU A 126 -14.25 -11.69 17.83
CA LEU A 126 -13.22 -11.56 18.85
C LEU A 126 -13.28 -10.12 19.36
N PRO A 127 -13.75 -9.88 20.61
CA PRO A 127 -13.81 -8.54 21.17
C PRO A 127 -12.41 -7.92 21.15
N MET A 128 -12.13 -7.13 20.12
CA MET A 128 -10.89 -6.36 20.06
C MET A 128 -11.08 -5.20 21.01
N VAL A 129 -10.20 -5.09 22.00
CA VAL A 129 -10.14 -3.89 22.84
C VAL A 129 -9.98 -2.72 21.89
N GLY A 130 -10.98 -1.82 21.89
CA GLY A 130 -11.06 -0.71 20.96
C GLY A 130 -9.76 0.08 20.93
N GLN A 131 -9.29 0.34 19.72
CA GLN A 131 -8.14 1.21 19.48
C GLN A 131 -8.58 2.66 19.63
N ASN A 132 -8.66 3.13 20.88
CA ASN A 132 -8.59 4.57 21.11
C ASN A 132 -7.13 4.97 20.95
N GLU A 133 -6.62 4.98 19.72
CA GLU A 133 -5.33 5.62 19.41
C GLU A 133 -5.52 7.13 19.58
N PRO A 134 -5.04 7.73 20.68
CA PRO A 134 -5.37 9.12 21.02
C PRO A 134 -4.89 10.10 19.95
N ILE A 135 -3.83 9.71 19.22
CA ILE A 135 -3.25 10.46 18.12
C ILE A 135 -4.20 10.50 16.92
N LEU A 136 -4.79 9.37 16.52
CA LEU A 136 -5.74 9.33 15.41
C LEU A 136 -7.02 10.10 15.75
N GLY A 137 -7.50 10.01 16.99
CA GLY A 137 -8.67 10.77 17.47
C GLY A 137 -8.46 12.29 17.52
N SER A 138 -7.21 12.76 17.46
CA SER A 138 -6.88 14.20 17.40
C SER A 138 -6.89 14.77 15.99
N LEU A 139 -6.91 13.93 14.95
CA LEU A 139 -6.87 14.34 13.55
C LEU A 139 -8.26 14.70 13.04
N GLY A 140 -8.36 15.83 12.33
CA GLY A 140 -9.54 16.15 11.53
C GLY A 140 -9.66 15.25 10.29
N PRO A 141 -10.77 15.35 9.52
CA PRO A 141 -11.03 14.50 8.36
C PRO A 141 -9.89 14.45 7.34
N MET A 142 -9.25 15.59 7.04
CA MET A 142 -8.12 15.63 6.12
C MET A 142 -6.88 14.89 6.65
N GLY A 143 -6.66 14.88 7.97
CA GLY A 143 -5.57 14.14 8.59
C GLY A 143 -5.80 12.63 8.50
N LEU A 144 -7.04 12.18 8.74
CA LEU A 144 -7.42 10.77 8.57
C LEU A 144 -7.23 10.32 7.12
N ILE A 145 -7.69 11.11 6.15
CA ILE A 145 -7.48 10.83 4.72
C ILE A 145 -5.99 10.71 4.39
N ALA A 146 -5.18 11.65 4.88
CA ALA A 146 -3.75 11.65 4.63
C ALA A 146 -3.05 10.42 5.24
N ILE A 147 -3.40 10.03 6.47
CA ILE A 147 -2.83 8.84 7.10
C ILE A 147 -3.23 7.56 6.34
N SER A 148 -4.48 7.40 5.91
CA SER A 148 -4.90 6.27 5.07
C SER A 148 -4.12 6.19 3.76
N ILE A 149 -3.94 7.33 3.09
CA ILE A 149 -3.15 7.39 1.85
C ILE A 149 -1.69 7.06 2.12
N GLY A 150 -1.11 7.60 3.19
CA GLY A 150 0.27 7.33 3.60
C GLY A 150 0.49 5.85 3.90
N ALA A 151 -0.43 5.21 4.63
CA ALA A 151 -0.41 3.77 4.90
C ALA A 151 -0.35 2.98 3.60
N GLY A 152 -1.29 3.24 2.68
CA GLY A 152 -1.29 2.59 1.36
C GLY A 152 0.00 2.83 0.57
N LEU A 153 0.53 4.06 0.51
CA LEU A 153 1.73 4.37 -0.26
C LEU A 153 2.98 3.67 0.30
N TYR A 154 3.24 3.83 1.60
CA TYR A 154 4.54 3.46 2.17
C TYR A 154 4.59 2.04 2.69
N GLU A 155 3.48 1.51 3.22
CA GLU A 155 3.46 0.13 3.67
C GLU A 155 3.52 -0.81 2.46
N GLU A 156 2.78 -0.54 1.39
CA GLU A 156 2.87 -1.36 0.19
C GLU A 156 4.22 -1.19 -0.53
N LEU A 157 4.85 0.00 -0.46
CA LEU A 157 6.21 0.20 -0.98
C LEU A 157 7.19 -0.72 -0.25
N LEU A 158 7.13 -0.77 1.08
CA LEU A 158 8.01 -1.59 1.89
C LEU A 158 7.73 -3.09 1.72
N PHE A 159 6.49 -3.50 1.96
CA PHE A 159 6.14 -4.92 2.07
C PHE A 159 5.91 -5.59 0.72
N ARG A 160 5.43 -4.87 -0.30
CA ARG A 160 5.09 -5.47 -1.60
C ARG A 160 6.06 -5.13 -2.69
N MET A 161 6.58 -3.91 -2.74
CA MET A 161 7.57 -3.59 -3.77
C MET A 161 8.99 -3.99 -3.34
N LEU A 162 9.50 -3.41 -2.26
CA LEU A 162 10.88 -3.62 -1.81
C LEU A 162 11.10 -5.06 -1.32
N LEU A 163 10.27 -5.55 -0.40
CA LEU A 163 10.46 -6.89 0.16
C LEU A 163 10.26 -8.00 -0.89
N PHE A 164 9.29 -7.88 -1.83
CA PHE A 164 9.18 -8.86 -2.91
C PHE A 164 10.42 -8.85 -3.80
N PHE A 165 10.94 -7.67 -4.14
CA PHE A 165 12.17 -7.56 -4.92
C PHE A 165 13.32 -8.29 -4.20
N LEU A 166 13.53 -8.03 -2.91
CA LEU A 166 14.59 -8.67 -2.13
C LEU A 166 14.42 -10.19 -2.03
N VAL A 167 13.19 -10.67 -1.77
CA VAL A 167 12.90 -12.10 -1.69
C VAL A 167 13.09 -12.78 -3.04
N HIS A 168 12.62 -12.19 -4.14
CA HIS A 168 12.82 -12.75 -5.48
C HIS A 168 14.30 -12.79 -5.86
N THR A 169 15.05 -11.70 -5.63
CA THR A 169 16.49 -11.69 -5.91
C THR A 169 17.23 -12.76 -5.11
N LEU A 170 16.88 -12.94 -3.83
CA LEU A 170 17.48 -14.00 -3.02
C LEU A 170 17.08 -15.41 -3.48
N VAL A 171 15.78 -15.68 -3.60
CA VAL A 171 15.26 -17.04 -3.81
C VAL A 171 15.41 -17.49 -5.27
N VAL A 172 15.11 -16.61 -6.22
CA VAL A 172 15.09 -16.94 -7.65
C VAL A 172 16.44 -16.68 -8.29
N ASP A 173 17.02 -15.50 -8.08
CA ASP A 173 18.25 -15.12 -8.79
C ASP A 173 19.52 -15.71 -8.14
N LEU A 174 19.61 -15.67 -6.81
CA LEU A 174 20.76 -16.19 -6.07
C LEU A 174 20.65 -17.69 -5.79
N LEU A 175 19.55 -18.15 -5.20
CA LEU A 175 19.33 -19.56 -4.83
C LEU A 175 18.78 -20.44 -5.95
N ARG A 176 18.39 -19.85 -7.09
CA ARG A 176 17.95 -20.57 -8.31
C ARG A 176 16.69 -21.43 -8.15
N PHE A 177 15.81 -21.11 -7.18
CA PHE A 177 14.48 -21.72 -7.12
C PHE A 177 13.56 -21.17 -8.23
N SER A 178 12.42 -21.85 -8.45
CA SER A 178 11.45 -21.41 -9.44
C SER A 178 10.79 -20.08 -9.06
N SER A 179 10.41 -19.29 -10.06
CA SER A 179 9.69 -18.02 -9.84
C SER A 179 8.43 -18.20 -9.00
N LEU A 180 7.70 -19.31 -9.18
CA LEU A 180 6.53 -19.63 -8.37
C LEU A 180 6.86 -19.75 -6.87
N ILE A 181 7.96 -20.43 -6.52
CA ILE A 181 8.40 -20.55 -5.13
C ILE A 181 8.78 -19.17 -4.58
N GLY A 182 9.52 -18.37 -5.36
CA GLY A 182 9.86 -16.99 -4.99
C GLY A 182 8.63 -16.14 -4.68
N THR A 183 7.62 -16.19 -5.56
CA THR A 183 6.37 -15.44 -5.39
C THR A 183 5.59 -15.90 -4.16
N LEU A 184 5.41 -17.22 -3.97
CA LEU A 184 4.69 -17.75 -2.82
C LEU A 184 5.38 -17.40 -1.50
N LEU A 185 6.71 -17.51 -1.44
CA LEU A 185 7.48 -17.10 -0.27
C LEU A 185 7.39 -15.60 -0.01
N ALA A 186 7.43 -14.77 -1.04
CA ALA A 186 7.28 -13.32 -0.90
C ALA A 186 5.88 -12.95 -0.35
N ILE A 187 4.82 -13.59 -0.84
CA ILE A 187 3.45 -13.39 -0.32
C ILE A 187 3.38 -13.76 1.16
N VAL A 188 3.83 -14.96 1.54
CA VAL A 188 3.74 -15.44 2.92
C VAL A 188 4.62 -14.61 3.86
N LEU A 189 5.87 -14.36 3.48
CA LEU A 189 6.81 -13.63 4.32
C LEU A 189 6.38 -12.17 4.50
N SER A 190 5.94 -11.49 3.43
CA SER A 190 5.44 -10.12 3.53
C SER A 190 4.20 -10.03 4.42
N ALA A 191 3.28 -11.00 4.35
CA ALA A 191 2.10 -11.02 5.21
C ALA A 191 2.45 -11.18 6.70
N VAL A 192 3.39 -12.08 7.02
CA VAL A 192 3.84 -12.28 8.41
C VAL A 192 4.56 -11.04 8.92
N LEU A 193 5.47 -10.46 8.14
CA LEU A 193 6.18 -9.24 8.54
C LEU A 193 5.26 -8.03 8.66
N PHE A 194 4.24 -7.93 7.79
CA PHE A 194 3.21 -6.90 7.87
C PHE A 194 2.40 -7.01 9.18
N ALA A 195 2.08 -8.23 9.60
CA ALA A 195 1.44 -8.46 10.90
C ALA A 195 2.35 -8.06 12.06
N LEU A 196 3.62 -8.49 12.05
CA LEU A 196 4.59 -8.13 13.10
C LEU A 196 4.91 -6.63 13.16
N TYR A 197 4.80 -5.93 12.03
CA TYR A 197 4.96 -4.48 11.97
C TYR A 197 3.85 -3.74 12.73
N HIS A 198 2.62 -4.26 12.70
CA HIS A 198 1.51 -3.67 13.42
C HIS A 198 1.64 -3.91 14.94
N PRO A 199 1.70 -2.85 15.75
CA PRO A 199 1.98 -2.99 17.17
C PRO A 199 0.83 -3.70 17.90
N PRO A 200 1.11 -4.31 19.06
CA PRO A 200 0.09 -4.76 20.01
C PRO A 200 -0.90 -3.63 20.36
N ALA A 201 -2.11 -4.00 20.78
CA ALA A 201 -3.18 -3.03 21.09
C ALA A 201 -3.73 -3.21 22.50
N GLY A 202 -4.44 -2.18 22.98
CA GLY A 202 -5.10 -2.18 24.29
C GLY A 202 -4.17 -1.81 25.46
N PRO A 203 -4.71 -1.67 26.69
CA PRO A 203 -3.98 -1.18 27.87
C PRO A 203 -2.75 -2.00 28.25
N GLU A 204 -2.77 -3.30 27.95
CA GLU A 204 -1.68 -4.22 28.25
C GLU A 204 -0.69 -4.39 27.09
N ALA A 205 -0.90 -3.69 25.96
CA ALA A 205 -0.10 -3.83 24.74
C ALA A 205 0.10 -5.32 24.36
N THR A 206 -0.99 -6.08 24.27
CA THR A 206 -0.96 -7.51 23.95
C THR A 206 -1.22 -7.76 22.47
N TYR A 207 -0.47 -8.71 21.91
CA TYR A 207 -0.66 -9.14 20.53
C TYR A 207 -1.67 -10.28 20.49
N THR A 208 -2.93 -9.94 20.23
CA THR A 208 -4.02 -10.92 20.28
C THR A 208 -4.04 -11.81 19.04
N THR A 209 -4.58 -13.03 19.17
CA THR A 209 -4.78 -13.95 18.05
C THR A 209 -5.66 -13.33 16.96
N ALA A 210 -6.68 -12.55 17.35
CA ALA A 210 -7.55 -11.83 16.41
C ALA A 210 -6.77 -10.86 15.54
N ARG A 211 -5.89 -10.08 16.16
CA ARG A 211 -5.04 -9.09 15.49
C ARG A 211 -4.02 -9.75 14.57
N ALA A 212 -3.38 -10.83 15.04
CA ALA A 212 -2.50 -11.65 14.22
C ALA A 212 -3.22 -12.20 12.99
N PHE A 213 -4.40 -12.79 13.20
CA PHE A 213 -5.22 -13.36 12.13
C PHE A 213 -5.64 -12.30 11.10
N PHE A 214 -6.09 -11.13 11.56
CA PHE A 214 -6.47 -10.03 10.69
C PHE A 214 -5.30 -9.58 9.82
N TYR A 215 -4.17 -9.17 10.41
CA TYR A 215 -3.07 -8.60 9.63
C TYR A 215 -2.35 -9.64 8.75
N ILE A 216 -2.27 -10.91 9.17
CA ILE A 216 -1.76 -11.97 8.30
C ILE A 216 -2.71 -12.14 7.10
N SER A 217 -4.02 -12.20 7.33
CA SER A 217 -5.00 -12.39 6.25
C SER A 217 -5.04 -11.20 5.29
N ALA A 218 -5.05 -9.97 5.82
CA ALA A 218 -4.93 -8.75 5.03
C ALA A 218 -3.61 -8.72 4.26
N GLY A 219 -2.51 -9.11 4.92
CA GLY A 219 -1.19 -9.15 4.32
C GLY A 219 -1.09 -10.13 3.15
N LEU A 220 -1.71 -11.31 3.26
CA LEU A 220 -1.81 -12.30 2.18
C LEU A 220 -2.66 -11.75 1.03
N PHE A 221 -3.80 -11.13 1.36
CA PHE A 221 -4.69 -10.52 0.37
C PHE A 221 -3.97 -9.44 -0.44
N PHE A 222 -3.30 -8.49 0.21
CA PHE A 222 -2.48 -7.48 -0.46
C PHE A 222 -1.36 -8.11 -1.30
N GLY A 223 -0.71 -9.17 -0.81
CA GLY A 223 0.29 -9.90 -1.57
C GLY A 223 -0.26 -10.49 -2.88
N VAL A 224 -1.46 -11.08 -2.83
CA VAL A 224 -2.16 -11.59 -4.01
C VAL A 224 -2.54 -10.46 -4.96
N VAL A 225 -3.18 -9.39 -4.45
CA VAL A 225 -3.54 -8.22 -5.27
C VAL A 225 -2.30 -7.62 -5.95
N TYR A 226 -1.19 -7.47 -5.23
CA TYR A 226 0.06 -6.96 -5.81
C TYR A 226 0.57 -7.82 -6.97
N VAL A 227 0.57 -9.15 -6.82
CA VAL A 227 1.08 -10.07 -7.87
C VAL A 227 0.23 -10.01 -9.14
N PHE A 228 -1.10 -9.91 -8.99
CA PHE A 228 -2.01 -9.92 -10.13
C PHE A 228 -2.26 -8.53 -10.72
N ARG A 229 -2.30 -7.48 -9.88
CA ARG A 229 -2.74 -6.13 -10.24
C ARG A 229 -1.65 -5.05 -10.16
N GLY A 230 -0.55 -5.33 -9.49
CA GLY A 230 0.60 -4.43 -9.38
C GLY A 230 0.46 -3.37 -8.28
N PHE A 231 1.52 -2.57 -8.15
CA PHE A 231 1.73 -1.61 -7.06
C PHE A 231 0.64 -0.54 -6.97
N GLY A 232 0.24 0.08 -8.08
CA GLY A 232 -0.76 1.15 -8.07
C GLY A 232 -2.08 0.72 -7.43
N ILE A 233 -2.65 -0.41 -7.87
CA ILE A 233 -3.92 -0.90 -7.35
C ILE A 233 -3.80 -1.32 -5.88
N VAL A 234 -2.77 -2.08 -5.48
CA VAL A 234 -2.66 -2.52 -4.07
C VAL A 234 -2.54 -1.34 -3.09
N VAL A 235 -1.83 -0.27 -3.46
CA VAL A 235 -1.73 0.98 -2.70
C VAL A 235 -3.11 1.60 -2.48
N ALA A 236 -3.90 1.73 -3.54
CA ALA A 236 -5.24 2.33 -3.45
C ALA A 236 -6.22 1.42 -2.70
N VAL A 237 -6.13 0.09 -2.86
CA VAL A 237 -6.95 -0.87 -2.09
C VAL A 237 -6.70 -0.72 -0.59
N HIS A 238 -5.43 -0.63 -0.18
CA HIS A 238 -5.08 -0.40 1.23
C HIS A 238 -5.61 0.96 1.71
N ALA A 239 -5.32 2.04 0.98
CA ALA A 239 -5.80 3.37 1.35
C ALA A 239 -7.34 3.45 1.45
N PHE A 240 -8.07 2.82 0.53
CA PHE A 240 -9.52 2.79 0.54
C PHE A 240 -10.10 1.94 1.67
N TYR A 241 -9.47 0.82 2.00
CA TYR A 241 -9.82 0.05 3.19
C TYR A 241 -9.71 0.91 4.45
N ASP A 242 -8.57 1.59 4.65
CA ASP A 242 -8.34 2.46 5.81
C ASP A 242 -9.32 3.63 5.87
N LEU A 243 -9.62 4.25 4.72
CA LEU A 243 -10.62 5.32 4.66
C LEU A 243 -11.99 4.83 5.13
N VAL A 244 -12.42 3.66 4.67
CA VAL A 244 -13.73 3.13 5.07
C VAL A 244 -13.76 2.81 6.56
N THR A 245 -12.72 2.17 7.10
CA THR A 245 -12.69 1.79 8.52
C THR A 245 -12.55 3.00 9.46
N LEU A 246 -11.84 4.05 9.05
CA LEU A 246 -11.70 5.27 9.87
C LEU A 246 -12.93 6.18 9.84
N PHE A 247 -13.65 6.27 8.71
CA PHE A 247 -14.84 7.14 8.59
C PHE A 247 -16.16 6.43 8.91
N ALA A 248 -16.19 5.10 8.87
CA ALA A 248 -17.31 4.28 9.31
C ALA A 248 -16.83 3.23 10.33
N PRO A 249 -16.33 3.68 11.50
CA PRO A 249 -15.92 2.77 12.57
C PRO A 249 -17.14 1.98 13.05
N ASP A 250 -16.92 0.70 13.35
CA ASP A 250 -17.94 -0.24 13.82
C ASP A 250 -18.47 0.11 15.23
#